data_AF-A0A2E5WK81-F1
#
_entry.id   AF-A0A2E5WK81-F1
#
_cell.length_a   1.000
_cell.length_b   1.000
_cell.length_c   1.000
_cell.angle_alpha   90.00
_cell.angle_beta   90.00
_cell.angle_gamma   90.00
#
_symmetry.space_group_name_H-M   'P 1'
#
loop_
_entity.id
_entity.type
_entity.pdbx_description
1 polymer ?
#
loop_
_entity_poly.entity_id
_entity_poly.type
_entity_poly.pdbx_seq_one_letter_code
_entity_poly.pdbx_strand_id
1 'polypeptide(L)'
;MLSHTKIFVFISTLVILIPNISLSQNKQNKYYNPFRISVSALTKFVMEPKDDLTDKYLFDQGVGLVGEVIYTIDQKAKFEISLEAGFMGTFSNSGISMTNKYLIPVSLNAFYYFFDETFSPFIGIGYGFENFNNSNKYVIKPFVGISNEKLKAFARFGIGKAVGSSLEIGIGYSFKERPCGCFPQSR
;
A
#
# COMPACT_ATOMS: atom_id res chain seq x y z
N MET A 1 -22.69 -9.84 6.59
CA MET A 1 -22.10 -8.57 7.10
C MET A 1 -21.29 -8.75 8.39
N LEU A 2 -21.77 -9.49 9.40
CA LEU A 2 -21.07 -9.64 10.70
C LEU A 2 -19.62 -10.19 10.64
N SER A 3 -19.28 -11.01 9.63
CA SER A 3 -17.95 -11.62 9.49
C SER A 3 -16.88 -10.59 9.05
N HIS A 4 -17.20 -9.74 8.07
CA HIS A 4 -16.27 -8.72 7.59
C HIS A 4 -15.99 -7.65 8.63
N THR A 5 -16.98 -7.29 9.46
CA THR A 5 -16.79 -6.35 10.57
C THR A 5 -15.85 -6.91 11.63
N LYS A 6 -15.94 -8.22 11.93
CA LYS A 6 -15.04 -8.90 12.89
C LYS A 6 -13.62 -9.00 12.35
N ILE A 7 -13.45 -9.30 11.07
CA ILE A 7 -12.13 -9.33 10.40
C ILE A 7 -11.51 -7.93 10.41
N PHE A 8 -12.29 -6.90 10.09
CA PHE A 8 -11.84 -5.51 10.12
C PHE A 8 -11.42 -5.10 11.53
N VAL A 9 -12.26 -5.33 12.55
CA VAL A 9 -11.92 -5.01 13.95
C VAL A 9 -10.68 -5.77 14.41
N PHE A 10 -10.53 -7.04 14.05
CA PHE A 10 -9.35 -7.84 14.39
C PHE A 10 -8.06 -7.27 13.76
N ILE A 11 -8.10 -6.94 12.47
CA ILE A 11 -6.98 -6.31 11.76
C ILE A 11 -6.67 -4.94 12.39
N SER A 12 -7.67 -4.09 12.64
CA SER A 12 -7.50 -2.79 13.30
C SER A 12 -6.88 -2.93 14.69
N THR A 13 -7.29 -3.95 15.45
CA THR A 13 -6.77 -4.21 16.80
C THR A 13 -5.31 -4.67 16.75
N LEU A 14 -4.93 -5.51 15.78
CA LEU A 14 -3.54 -5.88 15.52
C LEU A 14 -2.69 -4.66 15.11
N VAL A 15 -3.22 -3.81 14.24
CA VAL A 15 -2.56 -2.57 13.79
C VAL A 15 -2.34 -1.59 14.93
N ILE A 16 -3.22 -1.55 15.94
CA ILE A 16 -3.06 -0.69 17.11
C ILE A 16 -2.14 -1.33 18.16
N LEU A 17 -2.24 -2.63 18.40
CA LEU A 17 -1.48 -3.30 19.46
C LEU A 17 -0.01 -3.55 19.10
N ILE A 18 0.29 -3.92 17.86
CA ILE A 18 1.67 -4.21 17.42
C ILE A 18 2.61 -2.99 17.62
N PRO A 19 2.22 -1.76 17.24
CA PRO A 19 3.00 -0.56 17.53
C PRO A 19 3.24 -0.32 19.02
N ASN A 20 2.23 -0.56 19.86
CA ASN A 20 2.34 -0.36 21.31
C ASN A 20 3.33 -1.34 21.97
N ILE A 21 3.38 -2.59 21.51
CA ILE A 21 4.34 -3.58 22.00
C ILE A 21 5.76 -3.19 21.55
N SER A 22 5.93 -2.77 20.29
CA SER A 22 7.21 -2.30 19.75
C SER A 22 7.72 -1.03 20.46
N LEU A 23 6.84 -0.07 20.76
CA LEU A 23 7.15 1.13 21.56
C LEU A 23 7.72 0.78 22.95
N SER A 24 7.23 -0.29 23.59
CA SER A 24 7.73 -0.71 24.90
C SER A 24 9.15 -1.30 24.84
N GLN A 25 9.50 -1.95 23.71
CA GLN A 25 10.81 -2.55 23.48
C GLN A 25 11.84 -1.55 22.93
N ASN A 26 11.39 -0.42 22.36
CA ASN A 26 12.25 0.59 21.74
C ASN A 26 12.73 1.69 22.73
N LYS A 27 12.64 1.46 24.04
CA LYS A 27 13.10 2.39 25.10
C LYS A 27 14.59 2.79 25.01
N GLN A 28 15.40 2.12 24.18
CA GLN A 28 16.83 2.40 24.05
C GLN A 28 17.19 3.44 22.98
N ASN A 29 16.27 3.89 22.12
CA ASN A 29 16.62 4.82 21.03
C ASN A 29 15.79 6.11 21.06
N LYS A 30 16.22 7.07 21.89
CA LYS A 30 15.62 8.42 22.06
C LYS A 30 15.52 9.22 20.74
N TYR A 31 16.19 8.78 19.68
CA TYR A 31 16.25 9.43 18.36
C TYR A 31 15.51 8.66 17.25
N TYR A 32 14.90 7.52 17.55
CA TYR A 32 14.18 6.71 16.57
C TYR A 32 12.71 7.14 16.49
N ASN A 33 12.33 7.88 15.45
CA ASN A 33 10.93 8.10 15.14
C ASN A 33 10.48 7.08 14.06
N PRO A 34 9.64 6.09 14.44
CA PRO A 34 9.20 4.98 13.56
C PRO A 34 8.21 5.41 12.49
N PHE A 35 7.68 6.64 12.56
CA PHE A 35 6.70 7.15 11.61
C PHE A 35 7.37 7.85 10.43
N ARG A 36 6.87 7.54 9.23
CA ARG A 36 7.25 8.19 7.97
C ARG A 36 6.03 8.49 7.12
N ILE A 37 6.15 9.50 6.27
CA ILE A 37 5.14 9.85 5.29
C ILE A 37 5.78 9.70 3.92
N SER A 38 5.08 9.08 2.99
CA SER A 38 5.48 9.01 1.59
C SER A 38 4.35 9.40 0.67
N VAL A 39 4.70 9.85 -0.54
CA VAL A 39 3.75 10.13 -1.62
C VAL A 39 4.25 9.38 -2.84
N SER A 40 3.34 8.70 -3.53
CA SER A 40 3.65 7.93 -4.73
C SER A 40 2.73 8.30 -5.89
N ALA A 41 3.33 8.41 -7.07
CA ALA A 41 2.59 8.37 -8.33
C ALA A 41 2.32 6.92 -8.70
N LEU A 42 1.12 6.66 -9.19
CA LEU A 42 0.62 5.32 -9.44
C LEU A 42 -0.12 5.29 -10.78
N THR A 43 0.22 4.32 -11.61
CA THR A 43 -0.58 3.93 -12.78
C THR A 43 -1.24 2.58 -12.53
N LYS A 44 -2.46 2.42 -13.02
CA LYS A 44 -3.27 1.21 -12.91
C LYS A 44 -3.74 0.78 -14.28
N PHE A 45 -3.56 -0.49 -14.58
CA PHE A 45 -4.04 -1.14 -15.80
C PHE A 45 -5.01 -2.23 -15.39
N VAL A 46 -6.25 -2.11 -15.82
CA VAL A 46 -7.26 -3.15 -15.61
C VAL A 46 -6.98 -4.26 -16.61
N MET A 47 -6.90 -5.49 -16.10
CA MET A 47 -6.75 -6.67 -16.95
C MET A 47 -8.15 -7.23 -17.21
N GLU A 48 -8.51 -7.39 -18.47
CA GLU A 48 -9.83 -7.86 -18.87
C GLU A 48 -10.17 -9.17 -18.14
N PRO A 49 -11.35 -9.25 -17.49
CA PRO A 49 -11.76 -10.47 -16.83
C PRO A 49 -12.04 -11.55 -17.87
N LYS A 50 -11.64 -12.79 -17.58
CA LYS A 50 -12.01 -13.96 -18.38
C LYS A 50 -13.49 -14.33 -18.27
N ASP A 51 -14.20 -13.80 -17.27
CA ASP A 51 -15.58 -14.14 -16.91
C ASP A 51 -16.49 -12.90 -16.84
N ASP A 52 -17.81 -13.09 -16.95
CA ASP A 52 -18.84 -12.07 -16.73
C ASP A 52 -18.95 -11.70 -15.24
N LEU A 53 -18.00 -10.87 -14.78
CA LEU A 53 -18.02 -10.32 -13.44
C LEU A 53 -19.08 -9.21 -13.29
N THR A 54 -19.88 -9.30 -12.23
CA THR A 54 -20.97 -8.37 -11.91
C THR A 54 -20.50 -6.96 -11.54
N ASP A 55 -19.25 -6.80 -11.08
CA ASP A 55 -18.73 -5.55 -10.54
C ASP A 55 -17.37 -5.16 -11.16
N LYS A 56 -17.18 -5.47 -12.45
CA LYS A 56 -15.93 -5.17 -13.17
C LYS A 56 -15.56 -3.68 -13.16
N TYR A 57 -14.27 -3.37 -13.28
CA TYR A 57 -13.86 -1.98 -13.54
C TYR A 57 -14.47 -1.51 -14.87
N LEU A 58 -15.01 -0.29 -14.87
CA LEU A 58 -15.58 0.36 -16.06
C LEU A 58 -14.58 1.34 -16.70
N PHE A 59 -13.30 1.06 -16.53
CA PHE A 59 -12.18 1.82 -17.08
C PHE A 59 -11.06 0.84 -17.43
N ASP A 60 -10.18 1.27 -18.33
CA ASP A 60 -9.08 0.44 -18.82
C ASP A 60 -7.79 0.83 -18.09
N GLN A 61 -7.60 2.12 -17.86
CA GLN A 61 -6.39 2.68 -17.28
C GLN A 61 -6.71 3.74 -16.23
N GLY A 62 -5.82 3.92 -15.27
CA GLY A 62 -5.92 4.99 -14.28
C GLY A 62 -4.56 5.55 -13.91
N VAL A 63 -4.51 6.85 -13.62
CA VAL A 63 -3.30 7.54 -13.17
C VAL A 63 -3.66 8.39 -11.95
N GLY A 64 -2.85 8.30 -10.91
CA GLY A 64 -3.16 8.93 -9.64
C GLY A 64 -1.97 9.17 -8.74
N LEU A 65 -2.29 9.74 -7.59
CA LEU A 65 -1.36 9.97 -6.49
C LEU A 65 -1.91 9.27 -5.25
N VAL A 66 -1.03 8.64 -4.50
CA VAL A 66 -1.33 8.03 -3.20
C VAL A 66 -0.39 8.59 -2.14
N GLY A 67 -0.94 8.99 -1.01
CA GLY A 67 -0.19 9.31 0.20
C GLY A 67 -0.19 8.10 1.13
N GLU A 68 0.90 7.90 1.85
CA GLU A 68 1.09 6.75 2.73
C GLU A 68 1.70 7.19 4.06
N VAL A 69 1.10 6.73 5.16
CA VAL A 69 1.67 6.83 6.50
C VAL A 69 2.25 5.47 6.85
N ILE A 70 3.55 5.42 7.09
CA ILE A 70 4.33 4.21 7.31
C ILE A 70 4.78 4.16 8.77
N TYR A 71 4.66 2.98 9.38
CA TYR A 71 5.20 2.68 10.69
C TYR A 71 6.15 1.49 10.63
N THR A 72 7.39 1.71 11.04
CA THR A 72 8.41 0.66 11.13
C THR A 72 8.25 -0.11 12.45
N ILE A 73 7.97 -1.42 12.37
CA ILE A 73 7.67 -2.26 13.55
C ILE A 73 8.96 -2.75 14.22
N ASP A 74 9.92 -3.20 13.41
CA ASP A 74 11.12 -3.87 13.90
C ASP A 74 12.30 -2.91 14.03
N GLN A 75 13.16 -3.18 15.01
CA GLN A 75 14.39 -2.44 15.29
C GLN A 75 15.40 -2.54 14.14
N LYS A 76 15.34 -3.60 13.32
CA LYS A 76 16.17 -3.76 12.11
C LYS A 76 15.52 -3.17 10.84
N ALA A 77 14.43 -2.43 11.00
CA ALA A 77 13.66 -1.80 9.92
C ALA A 77 13.15 -2.74 8.81
N LYS A 78 13.18 -4.06 9.01
CA LYS A 78 12.80 -5.05 8.00
C LYS A 78 11.30 -5.12 7.76
N PHE A 79 10.52 -4.86 8.80
CA PHE A 79 9.06 -4.96 8.77
C PHE A 79 8.43 -3.58 8.95
N GLU A 80 7.53 -3.25 8.01
CA GLU A 80 6.77 -2.02 8.04
C GLU A 80 5.29 -2.32 7.78
N ILE A 81 4.43 -1.53 8.41
CA ILE A 81 3.02 -1.46 8.07
C ILE A 81 2.70 -0.05 7.61
N SER A 82 1.73 0.10 6.73
CA SER A 82 1.31 1.41 6.30
C SER A 82 -0.17 1.51 6.00
N LEU A 83 -0.67 2.73 6.12
CA LEU A 83 -1.98 3.12 5.65
C LEU A 83 -1.80 4.04 4.43
N GLU A 84 -2.31 3.61 3.29
CA GLU A 84 -2.29 4.32 2.02
C GLU A 84 -3.68 4.85 1.69
N ALA A 85 -3.76 6.08 1.21
CA ALA A 85 -4.98 6.65 0.65
C ALA A 85 -4.62 7.57 -0.52
N GLY A 86 -5.48 7.64 -1.54
CA GLY A 86 -5.16 8.48 -2.69
C GLY A 86 -6.34 8.86 -3.57
N PHE A 87 -6.00 9.34 -4.75
CA PHE A 87 -6.95 9.74 -5.77
C PHE A 87 -6.38 9.40 -7.15
N MET A 88 -7.21 8.78 -7.99
CA MET A 88 -6.83 8.34 -9.32
C MET A 88 -7.89 8.78 -10.34
N GLY A 89 -7.45 9.45 -11.41
CA GLY A 89 -8.28 9.67 -12.59
C GLY A 89 -8.30 8.42 -13.44
N THR A 90 -9.47 8.05 -13.96
CA THR A 90 -9.66 6.84 -14.76
C THR A 90 -10.02 7.17 -16.20
N PHE A 91 -9.53 6.35 -17.13
CA PHE A 91 -9.68 6.51 -18.58
C PHE A 91 -10.21 5.21 -19.20
N SER A 92 -11.14 5.35 -20.15
CA SER A 92 -11.72 4.24 -20.92
C SER A 92 -11.64 4.56 -22.42
N ASN A 93 -11.31 3.58 -23.24
CA ASN A 93 -11.16 3.75 -24.69
C ASN A 93 -12.49 3.63 -25.46
N SER A 94 -13.63 3.43 -24.78
CA SER A 94 -14.93 3.39 -25.44
C SER A 94 -15.41 4.80 -25.79
N GLY A 95 -15.48 5.08 -27.09
CA GLY A 95 -16.00 6.33 -27.62
C GLY A 95 -17.40 6.64 -27.11
N ILE A 96 -17.65 7.93 -26.90
CA ILE A 96 -18.91 8.57 -26.47
C ILE A 96 -18.92 8.87 -24.96
N SER A 97 -18.46 10.10 -24.66
CA SER A 97 -18.39 10.80 -23.38
C SER A 97 -17.22 10.43 -22.45
N MET A 98 -16.23 11.32 -22.40
CA MET A 98 -15.25 11.40 -21.31
C MET A 98 -15.94 11.95 -20.06
N THR A 99 -16.76 11.15 -19.38
CA THR A 99 -17.02 11.43 -17.96
C THR A 99 -15.75 11.04 -17.20
N ASN A 100 -14.95 12.05 -16.82
CA ASN A 100 -13.81 11.85 -15.91
C ASN A 100 -14.33 11.25 -14.60
N LYS A 101 -14.21 9.93 -14.47
CA LYS A 101 -14.49 9.23 -13.23
C LYS A 101 -13.22 9.18 -12.41
N TYR A 102 -13.39 9.23 -11.10
CA TYR A 102 -12.31 9.14 -10.15
C TYR A 102 -12.45 7.87 -9.31
N LEU A 103 -11.31 7.34 -8.92
CA LEU A 103 -11.17 6.20 -8.03
C LEU A 103 -10.43 6.65 -6.79
N ILE A 104 -10.98 6.34 -5.62
CA ILE A 104 -10.35 6.62 -4.32
C ILE A 104 -9.90 5.29 -3.74
N PRO A 105 -8.61 4.94 -3.86
CA PRO A 105 -8.05 3.77 -3.21
C PRO A 105 -7.68 4.09 -1.77
N VAL A 106 -8.00 3.16 -0.86
CA VAL A 106 -7.51 3.15 0.52
C VAL A 106 -7.05 1.74 0.84
N SER A 107 -5.82 1.58 1.35
CA SER A 107 -5.29 0.25 1.68
C SER A 107 -4.44 0.25 2.93
N LEU A 108 -4.46 -0.89 3.61
CA LEU A 108 -3.50 -1.22 4.65
C LEU A 108 -2.47 -2.18 4.04
N ASN A 109 -1.20 -1.81 4.11
CA ASN A 109 -0.11 -2.57 3.52
C ASN A 109 0.84 -3.07 4.61
N ALA A 110 1.46 -4.22 4.36
CA ALA A 110 2.57 -4.74 5.13
C ALA A 110 3.73 -5.03 4.20
N PHE A 111 4.93 -4.63 4.60
CA PHE A 111 6.16 -4.76 3.82
C PHE A 111 7.20 -5.56 4.59
N TYR A 112 7.96 -6.36 3.84
CA TYR A 112 9.17 -7.01 4.28
C TYR A 112 10.32 -6.67 3.34
N TYR A 113 11.39 -6.13 3.90
CA TYR A 113 12.59 -5.75 3.16
C TYR A 113 13.73 -6.71 3.46
N PHE A 114 14.44 -7.13 2.42
CA PHE A 114 15.49 -8.15 2.53
C PHE A 114 16.78 -7.57 3.14
N PHE A 115 17.14 -6.36 2.73
CA PHE A 115 18.34 -5.64 3.16
C PHE A 115 17.96 -4.30 3.82
N ASP A 116 18.88 -3.76 4.62
CA ASP A 116 18.74 -2.44 5.26
C ASP A 116 19.91 -1.56 4.81
N GLU A 117 20.06 -1.46 3.49
CA GLU A 117 21.12 -0.70 2.81
C GLU A 117 20.50 0.34 1.86
N THR A 118 21.35 1.16 1.24
CA THR A 118 20.98 2.13 0.19
C THR A 118 20.17 1.51 -0.95
N PHE A 119 20.24 0.19 -1.15
CA PHE A 119 19.35 -0.53 -2.04
C PHE A 119 18.67 -1.68 -1.31
N SER A 120 17.34 -1.60 -1.22
CA SER A 120 16.52 -2.50 -0.41
C SER A 120 15.34 -3.03 -1.23
N PRO A 121 15.48 -4.21 -1.87
CA PRO A 121 14.37 -4.96 -2.41
C PRO A 121 13.36 -5.29 -1.32
N PHE A 122 12.09 -5.31 -1.68
CA PHE A 122 11.02 -5.65 -0.76
C PHE A 122 9.90 -6.43 -1.44
N ILE A 123 9.20 -7.19 -0.61
CA ILE A 123 7.90 -7.78 -0.92
C ILE A 123 6.88 -7.26 0.07
N GLY A 124 5.61 -7.36 -0.29
CA GLY A 124 4.56 -7.02 0.65
C GLY A 124 3.23 -7.64 0.28
N ILE A 125 2.26 -7.39 1.15
CA ILE A 125 0.86 -7.68 0.88
C ILE A 125 -0.02 -6.55 1.40
N GLY A 126 -1.04 -6.21 0.60
CA GLY A 126 -1.95 -5.11 0.89
C GLY A 126 -3.38 -5.58 0.82
N TYR A 127 -4.19 -5.02 1.69
CA TYR A 127 -5.64 -5.19 1.64
C TYR A 127 -6.27 -3.81 1.58
N GLY A 128 -7.04 -3.55 0.54
CA GLY A 128 -7.64 -2.25 0.32
C GLY A 128 -9.06 -2.33 -0.18
N PHE A 129 -9.73 -1.18 -0.11
CA PHE A 129 -10.95 -0.93 -0.82
C PHE A 129 -10.75 0.24 -1.80
N GLU A 130 -11.45 0.18 -2.91
CA GLU A 130 -11.43 1.18 -3.95
C GLU A 130 -12.86 1.64 -4.18
N ASN A 131 -13.13 2.92 -3.95
CA ASN A 131 -14.42 3.50 -4.25
C ASN A 131 -14.41 4.03 -5.68
N PHE A 132 -15.30 3.47 -6.51
CA PHE A 132 -15.48 3.89 -7.90
C PHE A 132 -16.97 3.86 -8.24
N ASN A 133 -17.49 4.98 -8.74
CA ASN A 133 -18.89 5.10 -9.15
C ASN A 133 -19.88 4.69 -8.04
N ASN A 134 -19.63 5.12 -6.80
CA ASN A 134 -20.41 4.81 -5.58
C ASN A 134 -20.46 3.32 -5.20
N SER A 135 -19.63 2.47 -5.79
CA SER A 135 -19.43 1.07 -5.38
C SER A 135 -18.06 0.90 -4.72
N ASN A 136 -18.04 0.20 -3.58
CA ASN A 136 -16.82 -0.12 -2.85
C ASN A 136 -16.32 -1.51 -3.26
N LYS A 137 -15.10 -1.55 -3.78
CA LYS A 137 -14.47 -2.74 -4.34
C LYS A 137 -13.32 -3.18 -3.46
N TYR A 138 -13.31 -4.42 -2.97
CA TYR A 138 -12.24 -4.92 -2.10
C TYR A 138 -11.19 -5.69 -2.91
N VAL A 139 -9.91 -5.40 -2.66
CA VAL A 139 -8.78 -5.89 -3.45
C VAL A 139 -7.63 -6.31 -2.53
N ILE A 140 -7.07 -7.49 -2.80
CA ILE A 140 -5.80 -7.94 -2.22
C ILE A 140 -4.68 -7.59 -3.20
N LYS A 141 -3.58 -7.03 -2.72
CA LYS A 141 -2.47 -6.52 -3.53
C LYS A 141 -1.14 -7.08 -3.03
N PRO A 142 -0.65 -8.24 -3.51
CA PRO A 142 0.76 -8.57 -3.39
C PRO A 142 1.63 -7.50 -4.08
N PHE A 143 2.73 -7.12 -3.43
CA PHE A 143 3.69 -6.13 -3.92
C PHE A 143 5.06 -6.75 -4.11
N VAL A 144 5.77 -6.24 -5.11
CA VAL A 144 7.22 -6.38 -5.23
C VAL A 144 7.80 -5.01 -5.56
N GLY A 145 8.97 -4.70 -5.04
CA GLY A 145 9.58 -3.42 -5.33
C GLY A 145 11.01 -3.31 -4.84
N ILE A 146 11.57 -2.15 -5.13
CA ILE A 146 12.90 -1.74 -4.71
C ILE A 146 12.78 -0.36 -4.07
N SER A 147 13.50 -0.16 -2.97
CA SER A 147 13.60 1.11 -2.28
C SER A 147 15.05 1.51 -2.13
N ASN A 148 15.31 2.80 -2.24
CA ASN A 148 16.48 3.48 -1.72
C ASN A 148 16.03 4.40 -0.57
N GLU A 149 16.96 5.11 0.06
CA GLU A 149 16.81 6.09 1.13
C GLU A 149 15.45 6.80 1.14
N LYS A 150 15.10 7.48 0.04
CA LYS A 150 13.85 8.24 -0.10
C LYS A 150 12.97 7.79 -1.26
N LEU A 151 13.51 7.08 -2.24
CA LEU A 151 12.77 6.71 -3.45
C LEU A 151 12.40 5.23 -3.42
N LYS A 152 11.18 4.92 -3.84
CA LYS A 152 10.74 3.55 -4.06
C LYS A 152 10.14 3.39 -5.45
N ALA A 153 10.36 2.25 -6.08
CA ALA A 153 9.65 1.83 -7.27
C ALA A 153 9.02 0.47 -6.98
N PHE A 154 7.75 0.30 -7.35
CA PHE A 154 7.01 -0.90 -7.01
C PHE A 154 6.00 -1.28 -8.09
N ALA A 155 5.72 -2.57 -8.14
CA ALA A 155 4.60 -3.12 -8.87
C ALA A 155 3.73 -3.93 -7.91
N ARG A 156 2.42 -3.87 -8.11
CA ARG A 156 1.46 -4.64 -7.33
C ARG A 156 0.35 -5.20 -8.21
N PHE A 157 -0.07 -6.40 -7.87
CA PHE A 157 -1.09 -7.10 -8.62
C PHE A 157 -2.38 -7.12 -7.81
N GLY A 158 -3.36 -6.30 -8.19
CA GLY A 158 -4.65 -6.25 -7.53
C GLY A 158 -5.54 -7.42 -7.93
N ILE A 159 -5.95 -8.22 -6.94
CA ILE A 159 -6.84 -9.37 -7.11
C ILE A 159 -8.14 -9.06 -6.36
N GLY A 160 -9.25 -8.94 -7.08
CA GLY A 160 -10.56 -8.72 -6.47
C GLY A 160 -11.60 -9.71 -7.00
N LYS A 161 -12.27 -10.42 -6.09
CA LYS A 161 -13.21 -11.50 -6.42
C LYS A 161 -14.37 -11.09 -7.34
N ALA A 162 -14.85 -9.85 -7.19
CA ALA A 162 -16.01 -9.34 -7.94
C ALA A 162 -15.62 -8.36 -9.07
N VAL A 163 -14.36 -7.93 -9.10
CA VAL A 163 -13.93 -6.74 -9.87
C VAL A 163 -12.86 -7.05 -10.91
N GLY A 164 -12.24 -8.23 -10.80
CA GLY A 164 -11.20 -8.72 -11.70
C GLY A 164 -9.80 -8.46 -11.18
N SER A 165 -8.83 -8.55 -12.09
CA SER A 165 -7.41 -8.35 -11.82
C SER A 165 -6.95 -7.00 -12.36
N SER A 166 -5.93 -6.43 -11.74
CA SER A 166 -5.30 -5.20 -12.21
C SER A 166 -3.81 -5.21 -11.91
N LEU A 167 -3.03 -4.60 -12.79
CA LEU A 167 -1.62 -4.34 -12.57
C LEU A 167 -1.44 -2.87 -12.22
N GLU A 168 -0.73 -2.60 -11.14
CA GLU A 168 -0.45 -1.26 -10.67
C GLU A 168 1.07 -1.07 -10.57
N ILE A 169 1.59 0.03 -11.13
CA ILE A 169 3.02 0.36 -11.14
C ILE A 169 3.18 1.76 -10.57
N GLY A 170 4.10 1.95 -9.63
CA GLY A 170 4.26 3.22 -8.95
C GLY A 170 5.70 3.56 -8.61
N ILE A 171 5.92 4.88 -8.46
CA ILE A 171 7.15 5.47 -7.97
C ILE A 171 6.79 6.38 -6.81
N GLY A 172 7.48 6.23 -5.68
CA GLY A 172 7.23 6.95 -4.45
C GLY A 172 8.44 7.70 -3.94
N TYR A 173 8.15 8.78 -3.22
CA TYR A 173 9.10 9.56 -2.45
C TYR A 173 8.68 9.61 -0.98
N SER A 174 9.60 9.28 -0.08
CA SER A 174 9.45 9.38 1.36
C SER A 174 10.09 10.68 1.85
N PHE A 175 9.34 11.49 2.60
CA PHE A 175 9.85 12.75 3.15
C PHE A 175 10.94 12.54 4.20
N LYS A 176 11.01 11.33 4.76
CA LYS A 176 12.00 10.91 5.72
C LYS A 176 12.65 9.61 5.27
N GLU A 177 13.96 9.54 5.45
CA GLU A 177 14.73 8.32 5.20
C GLU A 177 14.24 7.16 6.05
N ARG A 178 14.46 5.96 5.54
CA ARG A 178 14.19 4.77 6.33
C ARG A 178 15.14 4.75 7.53
N PRO A 179 14.64 4.47 8.74
CA PRO A 179 15.53 4.28 9.86
C PRO A 179 16.53 3.16 9.55
N CYS A 180 17.82 3.47 9.62
CA CYS A 180 18.88 2.47 9.57
C CYS A 180 18.93 1.74 10.91
N GLY A 181 19.06 0.40 10.87
CA GLY A 181 19.30 -0.46 12.02
C GLY A 181 20.70 -0.28 12.62
N CYS A 182 21.22 0.95 12.68
CA CYS A 182 22.49 1.29 13.29
C CYS A 182 22.36 1.23 14.81
N PHE A 183 22.32 0.03 15.35
CA PHE A 183 22.76 -0.18 16.72
C PHE A 183 24.28 -0.04 16.75
N PRO A 184 24.87 0.62 17.76
CA PRO A 184 26.29 0.44 18.00
C PRO A 184 26.51 -1.06 18.16
N GLN A 185 27.34 -1.64 17.30
CA GLN A 185 27.92 -2.95 17.58
C GLN A 185 28.50 -2.84 18.98
N SER A 186 27.99 -3.64 19.92
CA SER A 186 28.62 -3.80 21.22
C SER A 186 30.09 -4.15 20.96
N ARG A 187 30.98 -3.21 21.26
CA ARG A 187 32.40 -3.51 21.46
C ARG A 187 32.55 -4.25 22.78
#